data_AF-A0A2U3KLW5-F1
#
_entry.id   AF-A0A2U3KLW5-F1
#
_cell.length_a   1.000
_cell.length_b   1.000
_cell.length_c   1.000
_cell.angle_alpha   90.00
_cell.angle_beta   90.00
_cell.angle_gamma   90.00
#
_symmetry.space_group_name_H-M   'P 1'
#
loop_
_entity.id
_entity.type
_entity.pdbx_description
1 polymer ?
#
loop_
_entity_poly.entity_id
_entity_poly.type
_entity_poly.pdbx_seq_one_letter_code
_entity_poly.pdbx_strand_id
1 'polypeptide(L)'
;MDEGGEWWREVAALPYARGASALQREAELSVMVKLRRLVGVVLEFWGGIRLVVDLLSSLDATRDYMHSAFLQFASAPSSLTLTVTVLAVGSVLLLYDPAKKLLQPPQPEQPFPAAPATGIANGGTVTGWFSIEGPGEVHSHTPLSLSIRNCGPRFARGIRFDPIESRHGLRLWLIGMASLAPGERVPLGFRVGENGEYVGVVGHVVSFFEGGSYAVNQPPYAITIRFLDGSTERVEQHTMEGHPLPRGGVTLKIYPTVDSTACAVTPGLPARRPLVVPKRYGAGVLKHHLGYKGLAVMNDGTPAYDVSVSNVALGSRATLVFQGGHTERLTQADDEAFYPAFIQARLGGTFGAALASFMVEEGIETVTVPLTYRDQESRWYQTDVALSRDVEKSGGLRLDWKQRAIPAPTSLDP
;
A
#
# COMPACT_ATOMS: atom_id res chain seq x y z
N MET A 1 -36.29 -2.17 -15.97
CA MET A 1 -37.36 -2.85 -16.72
C MET A 1 -37.86 -1.83 -17.73
N ASP A 2 -37.58 -2.13 -19.01
CA ASP A 2 -38.17 -1.63 -20.25
C ASP A 2 -38.49 -0.15 -20.43
N GLU A 3 -37.48 0.61 -20.86
CA GLU A 3 -37.63 1.75 -21.77
C GLU A 3 -36.57 1.62 -22.88
N GLY A 4 -36.97 1.15 -24.07
CA GLY A 4 -36.05 0.98 -25.19
C GLY A 4 -36.68 0.44 -26.49
N GLY A 5 -37.98 0.67 -26.70
CA GLY A 5 -38.77 -0.02 -27.73
C GLY A 5 -39.47 0.87 -28.77
N GLU A 6 -39.10 2.14 -28.96
CA GLU A 6 -39.86 3.06 -29.84
C GLU A 6 -39.04 3.83 -30.89
N TRP A 7 -37.89 3.32 -31.34
CA TRP A 7 -37.14 3.95 -32.44
C TRP A 7 -37.35 3.31 -33.83
N TRP A 8 -38.06 2.19 -33.92
CA TRP A 8 -38.31 1.49 -35.19
C TRP A 8 -39.64 1.85 -35.87
N ARG A 9 -40.53 2.58 -35.19
CA ARG A 9 -41.86 2.95 -35.74
C ARG A 9 -41.82 4.14 -36.70
N GLU A 10 -40.77 4.96 -36.71
CA GLU A 10 -40.67 6.13 -37.61
C GLU A 10 -39.95 5.86 -38.94
N VAL A 11 -39.29 4.71 -39.12
CA VAL A 11 -38.65 4.36 -40.41
C VAL A 11 -39.62 3.64 -41.37
N ALA A 12 -40.78 3.18 -40.88
CA ALA A 12 -41.78 2.48 -41.69
C ALA A 12 -42.81 3.41 -42.37
N ALA A 13 -42.70 4.73 -42.23
CA ALA A 13 -43.61 5.72 -42.81
C ALA A 13 -42.91 6.58 -43.88
N LEU A 14 -42.48 5.95 -44.98
CA LEU A 14 -42.22 6.64 -46.24
C LEU A 14 -43.26 6.22 -47.29
N PRO A 15 -43.79 7.15 -48.09
CA PRO A 15 -44.87 6.87 -49.02
C PRO A 15 -44.36 5.98 -50.17
N TYR A 16 -44.93 4.78 -50.27
CA TYR A 16 -44.74 3.86 -51.39
C TYR A 16 -45.23 4.54 -52.68
N ALA A 17 -44.30 5.00 -53.51
CA ALA A 17 -44.59 5.52 -54.84
C ALA A 17 -45.25 4.42 -55.69
N ARG A 18 -46.51 4.62 -56.08
CA ARG A 18 -47.16 3.85 -57.14
C ARG A 18 -46.47 4.19 -58.45
N GLY A 19 -45.64 3.27 -58.96
CA GLY A 19 -45.02 3.41 -60.28
C GLY A 19 -43.77 2.57 -60.55
N ALA A 20 -43.12 1.99 -59.53
CA ALA A 20 -41.94 1.14 -59.76
C ALA A 20 -42.33 -0.23 -60.33
N SER A 21 -41.78 -0.57 -61.49
CA SER A 21 -41.93 -1.89 -62.13
C SER A 21 -41.36 -3.02 -61.25
N ALA A 22 -41.86 -4.24 -61.40
CA ALA A 22 -41.47 -5.38 -60.56
C ALA A 22 -39.93 -5.61 -60.53
N LEU A 23 -39.25 -5.37 -61.66
CA LEU A 23 -37.80 -5.46 -61.79
C LEU A 23 -37.05 -4.43 -60.92
N GLN A 24 -37.63 -3.25 -60.74
CA GLN A 24 -37.02 -2.18 -59.94
C GLN A 24 -37.13 -2.50 -58.44
N ARG A 25 -38.20 -3.17 -58.02
CA ARG A 25 -38.37 -3.67 -56.64
C ARG A 25 -37.42 -4.81 -56.31
N GLU A 26 -37.13 -5.71 -57.24
CA GLU A 26 -36.12 -6.76 -57.04
C GLU A 26 -34.71 -6.20 -56.92
N ALA A 27 -34.38 -5.17 -57.71
CA ALA A 27 -33.09 -4.49 -57.62
C ALA A 27 -32.93 -3.77 -56.26
N GLU A 28 -33.97 -3.09 -55.78
CA GLU A 28 -33.97 -2.41 -54.48
C GLU A 28 -33.87 -3.39 -53.30
N LEU A 29 -34.58 -4.53 -53.36
CA LEU A 29 -34.47 -5.61 -52.37
C LEU A 29 -33.06 -6.21 -52.35
N SER A 30 -32.44 -6.42 -53.51
CA SER A 30 -31.06 -6.92 -53.62
C SER A 30 -30.05 -5.94 -53.01
N VAL A 31 -30.23 -4.64 -53.23
CA VAL A 31 -29.38 -3.59 -52.62
C VAL A 31 -29.57 -3.56 -51.10
N MET A 32 -30.81 -3.62 -50.60
CA MET A 32 -31.07 -3.64 -49.16
C MET A 32 -30.51 -4.88 -48.46
N VAL A 33 -30.53 -6.05 -49.10
CA VAL A 33 -29.91 -7.28 -48.56
C VAL A 33 -28.39 -7.16 -48.50
N LYS A 34 -27.76 -6.59 -49.53
CA LYS A 34 -26.31 -6.31 -49.53
C LYS A 34 -25.94 -5.28 -48.46
N LEU A 35 -26.75 -4.24 -48.28
CA LEU A 35 -26.54 -3.20 -47.27
C LEU A 35 -26.68 -3.78 -45.86
N ARG A 36 -27.68 -4.63 -45.60
CA ARG A 36 -27.83 -5.34 -44.30
C ARG A 36 -26.64 -6.25 -44.00
N ARG A 37 -26.11 -6.96 -45.01
CA ARG A 37 -24.89 -7.76 -44.85
C ARG A 37 -23.68 -6.88 -44.53
N LEU A 38 -23.53 -5.75 -45.22
CA LEU A 38 -22.45 -4.81 -44.97
C LEU A 38 -22.53 -4.22 -43.55
N VAL A 39 -23.73 -3.80 -43.11
CA VAL A 39 -23.96 -3.28 -41.76
C VAL A 39 -23.74 -4.36 -40.70
N GLY A 40 -24.13 -5.61 -40.95
CA GLY A 40 -23.85 -6.74 -40.07
C GLY A 40 -22.34 -6.97 -39.89
N VAL A 41 -21.58 -6.97 -40.98
CA VAL A 41 -20.11 -7.09 -40.96
C VAL A 41 -19.46 -5.91 -40.23
N VAL A 42 -19.95 -4.68 -40.45
CA VAL A 42 -19.44 -3.49 -39.77
C VAL A 42 -19.72 -3.54 -38.27
N LEU A 43 -20.91 -4.00 -37.85
CA LEU A 43 -21.28 -4.15 -36.45
C LEU A 43 -20.51 -5.29 -35.75
N GLU A 44 -20.25 -6.41 -36.43
CA GLU A 44 -19.36 -7.47 -35.91
C GLU A 44 -17.93 -6.98 -35.77
N PHE A 45 -17.42 -6.21 -36.75
CA PHE A 45 -16.10 -5.61 -36.68
C PHE A 45 -16.01 -4.57 -35.55
N TRP A 46 -17.04 -3.75 -35.35
CA TRP A 46 -17.13 -2.79 -34.25
C TRP A 46 -17.28 -3.47 -32.89
N GLY A 47 -18.03 -4.57 -32.81
CA GLY A 47 -18.12 -5.43 -31.63
C GLY A 47 -16.78 -6.07 -31.30
N GLY A 48 -16.03 -6.52 -32.32
CA GLY A 48 -14.66 -7.00 -32.19
C GLY A 48 -13.68 -5.91 -31.73
N ILE A 49 -13.78 -4.69 -32.28
CA ILE A 49 -12.97 -3.54 -31.84
C ILE A 49 -13.31 -3.17 -30.40
N ARG A 50 -14.58 -3.14 -30.02
CA ARG A 50 -14.99 -2.83 -28.64
C ARG A 50 -14.50 -3.91 -27.67
N LEU A 51 -14.58 -5.18 -28.06
CA LEU A 51 -14.03 -6.28 -27.29
C LEU A 51 -12.50 -6.21 -27.19
N VAL A 52 -11.80 -5.78 -28.24
CA VAL A 52 -10.36 -5.52 -28.22
C VAL A 52 -10.01 -4.28 -27.40
N VAL A 53 -10.81 -3.21 -27.42
CA VAL A 53 -10.59 -2.00 -26.62
C VAL A 53 -10.91 -2.25 -25.15
N ASP A 54 -11.95 -3.01 -24.83
CA ASP A 54 -12.29 -3.47 -23.47
C ASP A 54 -11.23 -4.48 -22.97
N LEU A 55 -10.68 -5.33 -23.85
CA LEU A 55 -9.54 -6.18 -23.55
C LEU A 55 -8.26 -5.35 -23.34
N LEU A 56 -8.01 -4.33 -24.17
CA LEU A 56 -6.84 -3.43 -24.08
C LEU A 56 -6.89 -2.51 -22.86
N SER A 57 -8.09 -2.11 -22.42
CA SER A 57 -8.27 -1.34 -21.18
C SER A 57 -8.25 -2.22 -19.93
N SER A 58 -8.41 -3.54 -20.08
CA SER A 58 -8.15 -4.56 -19.06
C SER A 58 -6.68 -5.03 -19.02
N LEU A 59 -5.90 -4.74 -20.08
CA LEU A 59 -4.54 -5.27 -20.31
C LEU A 59 -3.40 -4.57 -19.57
N ASP A 60 -3.64 -3.46 -18.84
CA ASP A 60 -2.63 -2.91 -17.92
C ASP A 60 -2.28 -3.91 -16.78
N ALA A 61 -3.13 -4.93 -16.56
CA ALA A 61 -2.93 -5.97 -15.56
C ALA A 61 -2.29 -7.28 -16.08
N THR A 62 -2.08 -7.46 -17.40
CA THR A 62 -1.72 -8.78 -17.99
C THR A 62 -0.54 -8.75 -18.97
N ARG A 63 0.40 -7.82 -18.77
CA ARG A 63 1.64 -7.72 -19.54
C ARG A 63 2.48 -9.01 -19.53
N ASP A 64 2.54 -9.71 -18.39
CA ASP A 64 3.36 -10.92 -18.23
C ASP A 64 2.66 -12.20 -18.72
N TYR A 65 1.32 -12.21 -18.71
CA TYR A 65 0.53 -13.33 -19.23
C TYR A 65 0.66 -13.46 -20.75
N MET A 66 0.75 -12.34 -21.46
CA MET A 66 0.86 -12.31 -22.92
C MET A 66 2.22 -12.81 -23.43
N HIS A 67 3.31 -12.63 -22.68
CA HIS A 67 4.62 -13.16 -23.09
C HIS A 67 4.68 -14.70 -22.96
N SER A 68 4.10 -15.25 -21.90
CA SER A 68 3.95 -16.71 -21.72
C SER A 68 2.96 -17.32 -22.72
N ALA A 69 1.84 -16.66 -22.98
CA ALA A 69 0.85 -17.09 -23.97
C ALA A 69 1.43 -17.05 -25.40
N PHE A 70 2.23 -16.02 -25.73
CA PHE A 70 2.90 -15.90 -27.03
C PHE A 70 3.86 -17.07 -27.29
N LEU A 71 4.65 -17.48 -26.30
CA LEU A 71 5.57 -18.62 -26.40
C LEU A 71 4.83 -19.96 -26.49
N GLN A 72 3.70 -20.11 -25.78
CA GLN A 72 2.88 -21.32 -25.85
C GLN A 72 2.12 -21.44 -27.19
N PHE A 73 1.59 -20.33 -27.72
CA PHE A 73 0.88 -20.32 -29.01
C PHE A 73 1.81 -20.49 -30.22
N ALA A 74 3.06 -20.00 -30.15
CA ALA A 74 4.05 -20.24 -31.19
C ALA A 74 4.44 -21.72 -31.33
N SER A 75 4.12 -22.56 -30.33
CA SER A 75 4.44 -23.99 -30.31
C SER A 75 3.28 -24.91 -30.76
N ALA A 76 2.07 -24.36 -31.01
CA ALA A 76 0.89 -25.13 -31.36
C ALA A 76 0.58 -25.06 -32.88
N PRO A 77 0.53 -26.18 -33.61
CA PRO A 77 0.22 -26.17 -35.04
C PRO A 77 -1.30 -26.29 -35.25
N SER A 78 -2.04 -25.17 -35.22
CA SER A 78 -3.37 -25.12 -35.83
C SER A 78 -3.97 -23.71 -35.88
N SER A 79 -3.82 -23.06 -37.03
CA SER A 79 -4.64 -21.97 -37.61
C SER A 79 -3.76 -20.81 -38.10
N LEU A 80 -3.59 -20.74 -39.42
CA LEU A 80 -2.95 -19.61 -40.10
C LEU A 80 -3.64 -18.28 -39.73
N THR A 81 -4.96 -18.30 -39.57
CA THR A 81 -5.76 -17.14 -39.19
C THR A 81 -5.37 -16.63 -37.80
N LEU A 82 -5.19 -17.52 -36.83
CA LEU A 82 -4.82 -17.14 -35.46
C LEU A 82 -3.39 -16.60 -35.38
N THR A 83 -2.48 -17.18 -36.16
CA THR A 83 -1.09 -16.73 -36.27
C THR A 83 -1.02 -15.32 -36.87
N VAL A 84 -1.79 -15.05 -37.93
CA VAL A 84 -1.87 -13.73 -38.57
C VAL A 84 -2.48 -12.69 -37.60
N THR A 85 -3.52 -13.05 -36.85
CA THR A 85 -4.11 -12.14 -35.86
C THR A 85 -3.12 -11.79 -34.74
N VAL A 86 -2.39 -12.78 -34.21
CA VAL A 86 -1.37 -12.56 -33.16
C VAL A 86 -0.23 -11.68 -33.68
N LEU A 87 0.25 -11.91 -34.89
CA LEU A 87 1.28 -11.07 -35.52
C LEU A 87 0.81 -9.64 -35.76
N ALA A 88 -0.44 -9.47 -36.21
CA ALA A 88 -1.02 -8.14 -36.43
C ALA A 88 -1.15 -7.36 -35.12
N VAL A 89 -1.69 -7.98 -34.07
CA VAL A 89 -1.83 -7.34 -32.75
C VAL A 89 -0.46 -7.03 -32.13
N GLY A 90 0.49 -7.97 -32.21
CA GLY A 90 1.85 -7.75 -31.73
C GLY A 90 2.56 -6.59 -32.46
N SER A 91 2.38 -6.48 -33.77
CA SER A 91 2.95 -5.39 -34.57
C SER A 91 2.35 -4.03 -34.23
N VAL A 92 1.02 -3.97 -34.02
CA VAL A 92 0.33 -2.74 -33.60
C VAL A 92 0.83 -2.29 -32.22
N LEU A 93 0.99 -3.21 -31.27
CA LEU A 93 1.48 -2.89 -29.93
C LEU A 93 2.94 -2.41 -29.93
N LEU A 94 3.80 -3.00 -30.76
CA LEU A 94 5.20 -2.56 -30.92
C LEU A 94 5.33 -1.16 -31.53
N LEU A 95 4.39 -0.77 -32.38
CA LEU A 95 4.39 0.55 -33.03
C LEU A 95 3.65 1.63 -32.21
N TYR A 96 2.71 1.22 -31.34
CA TYR A 96 1.89 2.14 -30.55
C TYR A 96 2.71 2.94 -29.54
N ASP A 97 3.64 2.30 -28.83
CA ASP A 97 4.43 2.93 -27.76
C ASP A 97 5.39 4.03 -28.27
N PRO A 98 6.16 3.83 -29.37
CA PRO A 98 6.95 4.90 -29.95
C PRO A 98 6.09 6.01 -30.58
N ALA A 99 4.95 5.66 -31.20
CA ALA A 99 4.03 6.67 -31.76
C ALA A 99 3.40 7.55 -30.66
N LYS A 100 3.04 6.97 -29.51
CA LYS A 100 2.51 7.70 -28.35
C LYS A 100 3.53 8.69 -27.78
N LYS A 101 4.81 8.32 -27.75
CA LYS A 101 5.90 9.21 -27.32
C LYS A 101 6.15 10.37 -28.31
N LEU A 102 5.99 10.12 -29.61
CA LEU A 102 6.13 11.15 -30.64
C LEU A 102 4.95 12.14 -30.69
N LEU A 103 3.77 11.72 -30.20
CA LEU A 103 2.55 12.52 -30.20
C LEU A 103 2.31 13.29 -28.88
N GLN A 104 3.16 13.09 -27.86
CA GLN A 104 3.08 13.89 -26.64
C GLN A 104 3.74 15.26 -26.87
N PRO A 105 3.01 16.38 -26.63
CA PRO A 105 3.62 17.69 -26.69
C PRO A 105 4.72 17.81 -25.62
N PRO A 106 5.82 18.54 -25.87
CA PRO A 106 6.85 18.78 -24.88
C PRO A 106 6.22 19.41 -23.64
N GLN A 107 6.41 18.78 -22.48
CA GLN A 107 5.96 19.34 -21.21
C GLN A 107 6.66 20.68 -20.98
N PRO A 108 5.93 21.77 -20.70
CA PRO A 108 6.56 23.03 -20.34
C PRO A 108 7.33 22.85 -19.04
N GLU A 109 8.58 23.33 -19.01
CA GLU A 109 9.39 23.39 -17.80
C GLU A 109 8.63 24.17 -16.72
N GLN A 110 8.18 23.47 -15.69
CA GLN A 110 7.57 24.13 -14.53
C GLN A 110 8.66 24.85 -13.74
N PRO A 111 8.54 26.17 -13.50
CA PRO A 111 9.43 26.86 -12.59
C PRO A 111 9.23 26.32 -11.16
N PHE A 112 10.36 26.05 -10.49
CA PHE A 112 10.40 25.61 -9.10
C PHE A 112 9.61 26.56 -8.19
N PRO A 113 8.67 26.08 -7.36
CA PRO A 113 8.10 26.90 -6.31
C PRO A 113 9.18 27.18 -5.24
N ALA A 114 9.28 28.44 -4.85
CA ALA A 114 10.14 28.88 -3.76
C ALA A 114 9.77 28.16 -2.46
N ALA A 115 10.80 27.74 -1.70
CA ALA A 115 10.65 27.03 -0.45
C ALA A 115 9.81 27.83 0.57
N PRO A 116 8.77 27.25 1.19
CA PRO A 116 8.16 27.85 2.36
C PRO A 116 9.08 27.67 3.57
N ALA A 117 9.17 28.75 4.35
CA ALA A 117 9.97 28.84 5.55
C ALA A 117 9.48 27.90 6.67
N THR A 118 10.45 27.35 7.37
CA THR A 118 10.45 26.64 8.66
C THR A 118 9.18 26.76 9.53
N GLY A 119 8.61 25.59 9.84
CA GLY A 119 7.83 25.34 11.06
C GLY A 119 8.41 24.11 11.77
N ILE A 120 8.85 24.28 13.01
CA ILE A 120 9.50 23.26 13.85
C ILE A 120 8.43 22.26 14.29
N ALA A 121 8.53 21.00 13.83
CA ALA A 121 7.69 19.90 14.29
C ALA A 121 8.41 19.11 15.40
N ASN A 122 7.83 19.16 16.61
CA ASN A 122 8.26 18.41 17.79
C ASN A 122 7.66 16.99 17.80
N GLY A 123 8.54 15.99 17.98
CA GLY A 123 8.38 14.89 18.94
C GLY A 123 7.34 13.78 18.67
N GLY A 124 7.66 12.82 17.80
CA GLY A 124 7.01 11.51 17.73
C GLY A 124 8.01 10.44 17.28
N THR A 125 8.28 9.45 18.14
CA THR A 125 9.35 8.44 18.00
C THR A 125 8.99 7.39 16.93
N VAL A 126 9.18 7.75 15.66
CA VAL A 126 9.69 6.79 14.66
C VAL A 126 11.20 6.82 14.85
N THR A 127 11.79 5.74 15.38
CA THR A 127 13.22 5.75 15.75
C THR A 127 14.16 5.79 14.54
N GLY A 128 13.63 5.70 13.32
CA GLY A 128 14.35 5.80 12.06
C GLY A 128 13.88 6.97 11.19
N TRP A 129 14.78 7.54 10.38
CA TRP A 129 14.44 8.53 9.35
C TRP A 129 13.73 7.90 8.15
N PHE A 130 13.85 6.59 7.96
CA PHE A 130 13.22 5.92 6.82
C PHE A 130 12.35 4.75 7.26
N SER A 131 11.32 4.49 6.46
CA SER A 131 10.55 3.24 6.46
C SER A 131 10.67 2.61 5.09
N ILE A 132 11.14 1.36 5.01
CA ILE A 132 11.15 0.59 3.77
C ILE A 132 9.95 -0.37 3.82
N GLU A 133 9.05 -0.21 2.87
CA GLU A 133 7.80 -0.96 2.78
C GLU A 133 7.86 -1.89 1.56
N GLY A 134 7.46 -3.15 1.75
CA GLY A 134 7.33 -4.13 0.68
C GLY A 134 6.02 -4.89 0.77
N PRO A 135 5.65 -5.63 -0.29
CA PRO A 135 4.54 -6.56 -0.22
C PRO A 135 4.83 -7.66 0.83
N GLY A 136 3.83 -8.02 1.61
CA GLY A 136 3.98 -9.04 2.66
C GLY A 136 4.37 -10.40 2.10
N GLU A 137 3.87 -10.77 0.92
CA GLU A 137 4.23 -11.99 0.19
C GLU A 137 4.66 -11.62 -1.23
N VAL A 138 5.78 -12.19 -1.66
CA VAL A 138 6.37 -11.99 -2.99
C VAL A 138 6.41 -13.33 -3.70
N HIS A 139 5.73 -13.45 -4.83
CA HIS A 139 5.83 -14.62 -5.71
C HIS A 139 6.57 -14.28 -7.00
N SER A 140 7.10 -15.29 -7.69
CA SER A 140 7.86 -15.12 -8.94
C SER A 140 7.11 -14.37 -10.05
N HIS A 141 5.77 -14.35 -10.01
CA HIS A 141 4.89 -13.72 -10.99
C HIS A 141 4.29 -12.38 -10.52
N THR A 142 4.57 -11.94 -9.28
CA THR A 142 4.08 -10.64 -8.79
C THR A 142 5.12 -9.56 -9.05
N PRO A 143 4.77 -8.37 -9.56
CA PRO A 143 5.71 -7.26 -9.65
C PRO A 143 6.17 -6.84 -8.24
N LEU A 144 7.46 -6.57 -8.07
CA LEU A 144 8.00 -6.17 -6.76
C LEU A 144 7.75 -4.69 -6.54
N SER A 145 6.88 -4.37 -5.58
CA SER A 145 6.53 -3.01 -5.18
C SER A 145 7.24 -2.61 -3.88
N LEU A 146 8.58 -2.60 -3.89
CA LEU A 146 9.34 -2.00 -2.80
C LEU A 146 9.22 -0.47 -2.86
N SER A 147 9.06 0.17 -1.71
CA SER A 147 9.03 1.62 -1.59
C SER A 147 9.73 2.07 -0.33
N ILE A 148 10.23 3.29 -0.34
CA ILE A 148 10.85 3.93 0.82
C ILE A 148 10.13 5.23 1.12
N ARG A 149 9.93 5.49 2.40
CA ARG A 149 9.30 6.71 2.91
C ARG A 149 10.24 7.41 3.86
N ASN A 150 10.37 8.73 3.74
CA ASN A 150 11.07 9.54 4.74
C ASN A 150 10.13 9.82 5.91
N CYS A 151 10.40 9.24 7.07
CA CYS A 151 9.70 9.47 8.33
C CYS A 151 10.36 10.59 9.17
N GLY A 152 11.53 11.07 8.76
CA GLY A 152 12.24 12.15 9.40
C GLY A 152 11.53 13.51 9.23
N PRO A 153 11.77 14.46 10.15
CA PRO A 153 11.12 15.78 10.12
C PRO A 153 11.68 16.72 9.05
N ARG A 154 12.70 16.31 8.28
CA ARG A 154 13.44 17.14 7.33
C ARG A 154 13.75 16.40 6.05
N PHE A 155 14.11 17.17 5.02
CA PHE A 155 14.64 16.63 3.78
C PHE A 155 15.91 15.82 4.03
N ALA A 156 15.89 14.57 3.57
CA ALA A 156 17.09 13.77 3.46
C ALA A 156 17.69 13.95 2.06
N ARG A 157 19.01 14.05 1.96
CA ARG A 157 19.72 14.20 0.68
C ARG A 157 20.81 13.14 0.54
N GLY A 158 21.19 12.82 -0.69
CA GLY A 158 22.26 11.87 -0.99
C GLY A 158 22.05 10.51 -0.32
N ILE A 159 20.84 9.98 -0.41
CA ILE A 159 20.44 8.71 0.21
C ILE A 159 21.12 7.58 -0.55
N ARG A 160 21.93 6.78 0.15
CA ARG A 160 22.70 5.67 -0.39
C ARG A 160 22.52 4.44 0.49
N PHE A 161 22.71 3.28 -0.11
CA PHE A 161 22.60 2.00 0.57
C PHE A 161 23.91 1.23 0.39
N ASP A 162 24.38 0.59 1.45
CA ASP A 162 25.46 -0.38 1.34
C ASP A 162 24.90 -1.67 0.69
N PRO A 163 25.70 -2.41 -0.12
CA PRO A 163 25.24 -3.64 -0.75
C PRO A 163 24.90 -4.72 0.29
N ILE A 164 23.86 -5.48 0.01
CA ILE A 164 23.41 -6.58 0.87
C ILE A 164 23.94 -7.88 0.27
N GLU A 165 24.80 -8.59 0.99
CA GLU A 165 25.40 -9.83 0.52
C GLU A 165 24.68 -11.05 1.12
N SER A 166 24.22 -11.95 0.26
CA SER A 166 23.66 -13.24 0.68
C SER A 166 24.77 -14.19 1.12
N ARG A 167 24.41 -15.27 1.82
CA ARG A 167 25.38 -16.33 2.19
C ARG A 167 26.08 -16.99 1.02
N HIS A 168 25.54 -16.87 -0.19
CA HIS A 168 26.06 -17.46 -1.40
C HIS A 168 26.84 -16.46 -2.26
N GLY A 169 27.17 -15.28 -1.70
CA GLY A 169 27.89 -14.22 -2.40
C GLY A 169 27.04 -13.46 -3.44
N LEU A 170 25.73 -13.72 -3.50
CA LEU A 170 24.84 -12.91 -4.33
C LEU A 170 24.66 -11.55 -3.65
N ARG A 171 24.94 -10.47 -4.36
CA ARG A 171 24.77 -9.11 -3.85
C ARG A 171 23.52 -8.45 -4.41
N LEU A 172 22.79 -7.78 -3.53
CA LEU A 172 21.64 -6.95 -3.84
C LEU A 172 21.98 -5.48 -3.55
N TRP A 173 21.76 -4.63 -4.55
CA TRP A 173 22.08 -3.21 -4.52
C TRP A 173 20.79 -2.40 -4.59
N LEU A 174 20.39 -1.77 -3.49
CA LEU A 174 19.25 -0.84 -3.50
C LEU A 174 19.66 0.46 -4.20
N ILE A 175 18.77 1.00 -5.05
CA ILE A 175 19.08 2.20 -5.83
C ILE A 175 19.00 3.43 -4.91
N GLY A 176 20.11 4.15 -4.79
CA GLY A 176 20.18 5.41 -4.05
C GLY A 176 19.32 6.52 -4.67
N MET A 177 18.99 7.53 -3.87
CA MET A 177 18.14 8.66 -4.29
C MET A 177 18.83 9.99 -3.97
N ALA A 178 18.63 10.99 -4.84
CA ALA A 178 19.21 12.31 -4.63
C ALA A 178 18.63 13.02 -3.41
N SER A 179 17.32 12.89 -3.17
CA SER A 179 16.63 13.47 -2.03
C SER A 179 15.27 12.81 -1.78
N LEU A 180 14.76 12.96 -0.55
CA LEU A 180 13.41 12.55 -0.17
C LEU A 180 12.84 13.57 0.84
N ALA A 181 11.70 14.18 0.53
CA ALA A 181 11.02 15.15 1.38
C ALA A 181 10.35 14.47 2.59
N PRO A 182 10.09 15.19 3.71
CA PRO A 182 9.37 14.63 4.85
C PRO A 182 8.02 14.03 4.42
N GLY A 183 7.75 12.79 4.82
CA GLY A 183 6.53 12.07 4.49
C GLY A 183 6.46 11.48 3.08
N GLU A 184 7.34 11.91 2.17
CA GLU A 184 7.37 11.48 0.77
C GLU A 184 7.68 9.99 0.65
N ARG A 185 6.96 9.32 -0.25
CA ARG A 185 7.09 7.89 -0.54
C ARG A 185 7.45 7.71 -2.01
N VAL A 186 8.54 6.99 -2.27
CA VAL A 186 9.05 6.76 -3.63
C VAL A 186 9.30 5.26 -3.84
N PRO A 187 9.01 4.71 -5.04
CA PRO A 187 9.37 3.35 -5.39
C PRO A 187 10.88 3.11 -5.27
N LEU A 188 11.27 2.02 -4.61
CA LEU A 188 12.66 1.65 -4.41
C LEU A 188 13.04 0.53 -5.38
N GLY A 189 13.81 0.89 -6.41
CA GLY A 189 14.40 -0.09 -7.30
C GLY A 189 15.63 -0.76 -6.69
N PHE A 190 16.07 -1.86 -7.29
CA PHE A 190 17.27 -2.58 -6.89
C PHE A 190 17.96 -3.20 -8.09
N ARG A 191 19.21 -3.61 -7.89
CA ARG A 191 20.05 -4.32 -8.85
C ARG A 191 20.67 -5.53 -8.19
N VAL A 192 21.13 -6.48 -9.00
CA VAL A 192 21.81 -7.70 -8.52
C VAL A 192 23.09 -7.96 -9.29
N GLY A 193 23.95 -8.78 -8.71
CA GLY A 193 25.26 -9.11 -9.26
C GLY A 193 26.39 -8.51 -8.45
N GLU A 194 27.63 -8.87 -8.79
CA GLU A 194 28.83 -8.52 -8.00
C GLU A 194 28.96 -7.01 -7.82
N ASN A 195 28.58 -6.25 -8.84
CA ASN A 195 28.66 -4.79 -8.92
C ASN A 195 27.30 -4.14 -9.27
N GLY A 196 26.20 -4.88 -9.12
CA GLY A 196 24.86 -4.38 -9.44
C GLY A 196 24.66 -4.12 -10.93
N GLU A 197 25.24 -4.99 -11.76
CA GLU A 197 25.21 -4.89 -13.21
C GLU A 197 23.85 -5.24 -13.82
N TYR A 198 23.01 -6.02 -13.12
CA TYR A 198 21.70 -6.43 -13.60
C TYR A 198 20.57 -5.70 -12.88
N VAL A 199 19.58 -5.23 -13.64
CA VAL A 199 18.35 -4.69 -13.06
C VAL A 199 17.64 -5.79 -12.26
N GLY A 200 17.27 -5.46 -11.03
CA GLY A 200 16.58 -6.37 -10.13
C GLY A 200 15.18 -6.70 -10.64
N VAL A 201 14.85 -7.98 -10.70
CA VAL A 201 13.48 -8.47 -10.89
C VAL A 201 13.10 -9.36 -9.72
N VAL A 202 11.81 -9.63 -9.58
CA VAL A 202 11.25 -10.35 -8.43
C VAL A 202 11.91 -11.71 -8.22
N GLY A 203 12.16 -12.44 -9.32
CA GLY A 203 12.86 -13.72 -9.28
C GLY A 203 14.25 -13.63 -8.65
N HIS A 204 14.94 -12.49 -8.74
CA HIS A 204 16.23 -12.29 -8.08
C HIS A 204 16.08 -12.14 -6.56
N VAL A 205 15.03 -11.48 -6.07
CA VAL A 205 14.76 -11.39 -4.61
C VAL A 205 14.39 -12.76 -4.07
N VAL A 206 13.53 -13.49 -4.78
CA VAL A 206 13.19 -14.86 -4.42
C VAL A 206 14.45 -15.73 -4.38
N SER A 207 15.30 -15.67 -5.42
CA SER A 207 16.56 -16.41 -5.46
C SER A 207 17.55 -16.00 -4.36
N PHE A 208 17.56 -14.72 -3.98
CA PHE A 208 18.38 -14.20 -2.88
C PHE A 208 18.05 -14.90 -1.56
N PHE A 209 16.77 -15.16 -1.30
CA PHE A 209 16.31 -15.86 -0.10
C PHE A 209 16.11 -17.38 -0.26
N GLU A 210 16.06 -17.93 -1.47
CA GLU A 210 15.90 -19.38 -1.70
C GLU A 210 17.24 -20.11 -1.91
N GLY A 211 18.29 -19.40 -2.35
CA GLY A 211 19.51 -19.93 -2.96
C GLY A 211 20.46 -20.84 -2.15
N GLY A 212 20.01 -21.55 -1.11
CA GLY A 212 20.92 -22.37 -0.28
C GLY A 212 20.41 -23.65 0.33
N SER A 213 19.11 -23.79 0.55
CA SER A 213 18.37 -25.00 0.94
C SER A 213 17.03 -24.54 1.51
N TYR A 214 16.02 -25.41 1.53
CA TYR A 214 14.76 -25.20 2.24
C TYR A 214 14.91 -25.03 3.77
N ALA A 215 16.11 -24.70 4.26
CA ALA A 215 16.35 -24.41 5.66
C ALA A 215 15.57 -23.16 6.05
N VAL A 216 14.58 -23.38 6.91
CA VAL A 216 13.59 -22.44 7.46
C VAL A 216 14.21 -21.22 8.18
N ASN A 217 15.54 -21.19 8.37
CA ASN A 217 16.24 -20.23 9.21
C ASN A 217 17.34 -19.47 8.43
N GLN A 218 16.93 -18.60 7.51
CA GLN A 218 17.84 -17.59 6.98
C GLN A 218 18.09 -16.51 8.04
N PRO A 219 19.33 -16.01 8.17
CA PRO A 219 19.61 -14.94 9.11
C PRO A 219 18.99 -13.63 8.60
N PRO A 220 18.66 -12.69 9.49
CA PRO A 220 18.34 -11.33 9.09
C PRO A 220 19.52 -10.70 8.33
N TYR A 221 19.23 -9.95 7.27
CA TYR A 221 20.21 -9.18 6.50
C TYR A 221 20.16 -7.72 6.91
N ALA A 222 21.31 -7.12 7.18
CA ALA A 222 21.40 -5.70 7.51
C ALA A 222 21.35 -4.83 6.25
N ILE A 223 20.53 -3.79 6.28
CA ILE A 223 20.47 -2.70 5.31
C ILE A 223 21.05 -1.47 6.00
N THR A 224 22.14 -0.93 5.48
CA THR A 224 22.72 0.32 5.99
C THR A 224 22.33 1.46 5.04
N ILE A 225 21.61 2.45 5.55
CA ILE A 225 21.19 3.65 4.85
C ILE A 225 22.09 4.80 5.27
N ARG A 226 22.75 5.45 4.32
CA ARG A 226 23.58 6.65 4.53
C ARG A 226 22.92 7.83 3.86
N PHE A 227 22.81 8.97 4.55
CA PHE A 227 22.14 10.15 4.02
C PHE A 227 22.64 11.43 4.69
N LEU A 228 22.37 12.56 4.07
CA LEU A 228 22.66 13.90 4.60
C LEU A 228 21.40 14.52 5.19
N ASP A 229 21.45 14.84 6.49
CA ASP A 229 20.53 15.76 7.17
C ASP A 229 21.18 17.15 7.20
N GLY A 230 20.78 18.03 6.28
CA GLY A 230 21.52 19.26 6.05
C GLY A 230 22.93 18.94 5.54
N SER A 231 23.97 19.37 6.26
CA SER A 231 25.38 19.10 5.95
C SER A 231 25.96 17.89 6.70
N THR A 232 25.18 17.26 7.57
CA THR A 232 25.66 16.19 8.45
C THR A 232 25.30 14.84 7.87
N GLU A 233 26.29 13.98 7.65
CA GLU A 233 26.06 12.59 7.27
C GLU A 233 25.52 11.80 8.47
N ARG A 234 24.48 11.03 8.22
CA ARG A 234 23.85 10.12 9.18
C ARG A 234 23.83 8.71 8.59
N VAL A 235 23.84 7.75 9.50
CA VAL A 235 23.75 6.33 9.19
C VAL A 235 22.57 5.76 9.96
N GLU A 236 21.76 4.98 9.29
CA GLU A 236 20.63 4.25 9.86
C GLU A 236 20.70 2.79 9.43
N GLN A 237 20.34 1.88 10.34
CA GLN A 237 20.31 0.46 10.06
C GLN A 237 18.88 -0.06 10.04
N HIS A 238 18.62 -0.93 9.07
CA HIS A 238 17.38 -1.68 8.92
C HIS A 238 17.72 -3.16 8.84
N THR A 239 16.79 -4.00 9.27
CA THR A 239 16.86 -5.44 9.15
C THR A 239 15.88 -5.90 8.09
N MET A 240 16.32 -6.77 7.19
CA MET A 240 15.52 -7.41 6.17
C MET A 240 15.50 -8.93 6.39
N GLU A 241 14.31 -9.49 6.53
CA GLU A 241 14.06 -10.92 6.69
C GLU A 241 13.22 -11.43 5.52
N GLY A 242 13.59 -12.59 5.00
CA GLY A 242 12.82 -13.31 4.00
C GLY A 242 12.55 -14.72 4.46
N HIS A 243 11.28 -15.12 4.47
CA HIS A 243 10.85 -16.48 4.78
C HIS A 243 10.33 -17.17 3.51
N PRO A 244 11.01 -18.20 2.98
CA PRO A 244 10.55 -18.92 1.80
C PRO A 244 9.15 -19.53 1.99
N LEU A 245 8.32 -19.45 0.95
CA LEU A 245 6.97 -20.01 0.95
C LEU A 245 6.96 -21.44 0.39
N PRO A 246 6.08 -22.34 0.87
CA PRO A 246 6.02 -23.74 0.42
C PRO A 246 5.75 -23.95 -1.08
N ARG A 247 5.16 -22.94 -1.76
CA ARG A 247 4.79 -22.99 -3.19
C ARG A 247 5.66 -22.09 -4.07
N GLY A 248 6.82 -21.68 -3.56
CA GLY A 248 7.72 -20.72 -4.21
C GLY A 248 7.34 -19.27 -3.92
N GLY A 249 8.36 -18.46 -3.66
CA GLY A 249 8.21 -17.08 -3.21
C GLY A 249 8.75 -16.86 -1.80
N VAL A 250 8.62 -15.63 -1.32
CA VAL A 250 9.16 -15.21 -0.03
C VAL A 250 8.22 -14.24 0.69
N THR A 251 8.00 -14.44 1.98
CA THR A 251 7.41 -13.42 2.86
C THR A 251 8.52 -12.47 3.29
N LEU A 252 8.39 -11.20 2.92
CA LEU A 252 9.42 -10.18 3.18
C LEU A 252 9.02 -9.29 4.36
N LYS A 253 9.93 -9.12 5.31
CA LYS A 253 9.78 -8.16 6.42
C LYS A 253 11.00 -7.25 6.45
N ILE A 254 10.77 -5.94 6.48
CA ILE A 254 11.84 -4.94 6.63
C ILE A 254 11.44 -4.01 7.77
N TYR A 255 12.34 -3.81 8.72
CA TYR A 255 12.08 -2.98 9.89
C TYR A 255 13.37 -2.29 10.35
N PRO A 256 13.29 -1.08 10.94
CA PRO A 256 14.47 -0.39 11.43
C PRO A 256 15.16 -1.24 12.51
N THR A 257 16.47 -1.38 12.41
CA THR A 257 17.28 -1.92 13.49
C THR A 257 17.33 -0.82 14.53
N VAL A 258 16.51 -0.94 15.58
CA VAL A 258 16.62 -0.04 16.71
C VAL A 258 18.00 -0.27 17.30
N ASP A 259 18.94 0.64 17.00
CA ASP A 259 20.23 0.67 17.67
C ASP A 259 19.88 0.70 19.16
N SER A 260 20.12 -0.42 19.84
CA SER A 260 19.74 -0.59 21.25
C SER A 260 20.52 0.38 22.15
N THR A 261 21.48 1.09 21.55
CA THR A 261 22.31 2.15 22.09
C THR A 261 21.79 3.56 21.79
N ALA A 262 20.89 3.76 20.82
CA ALA A 262 20.41 5.08 20.39
C ALA A 262 18.89 5.25 20.41
N CYS A 263 18.12 4.24 20.85
CA CYS A 263 16.83 4.52 21.47
C CYS A 263 17.16 5.33 22.71
N ALA A 264 16.93 6.65 22.66
CA ALA A 264 17.11 7.53 23.79
C ALA A 264 16.50 6.84 25.00
N VAL A 265 17.38 6.32 25.86
CA VAL A 265 17.04 5.94 27.22
C VAL A 265 16.34 7.18 27.72
N THR A 266 15.00 7.12 27.81
CA THR A 266 14.31 8.09 28.65
C THR A 266 14.97 7.83 29.99
N PRO A 267 15.78 8.78 30.51
CA PRO A 267 16.67 8.51 31.63
C PRO A 267 15.83 7.88 32.74
N GLY A 268 16.09 6.59 33.05
CA GLY A 268 15.33 5.86 34.07
C GLY A 268 14.42 4.70 33.62
N LEU A 269 14.32 4.33 32.33
CA LEU A 269 13.61 3.11 31.91
C LEU A 269 14.54 1.89 31.76
N PRO A 270 14.20 0.70 32.29
CA PRO A 270 14.99 -0.52 32.11
C PRO A 270 15.13 -0.94 30.64
N ALA A 271 16.28 -1.48 30.25
CA ALA A 271 16.52 -1.96 28.88
C ALA A 271 15.59 -3.13 28.50
N ARG A 272 15.33 -4.05 29.44
CA ARG A 272 14.33 -5.12 29.31
C ARG A 272 13.06 -4.71 30.02
N ARG A 273 12.02 -4.43 29.26
CA ARG A 273 10.70 -4.03 29.77
C ARG A 273 9.61 -4.34 28.73
N PRO A 274 8.33 -4.35 29.12
CA PRO A 274 7.24 -4.39 28.16
C PRO A 274 7.21 -3.09 27.35
N LEU A 275 6.78 -3.20 26.10
CA LEU A 275 6.73 -2.08 25.17
C LEU A 275 5.40 -2.12 24.43
N VAL A 276 4.32 -1.76 25.14
CA VAL A 276 2.99 -1.70 24.55
C VAL A 276 2.86 -0.41 23.73
N VAL A 277 2.68 -0.56 22.43
CA VAL A 277 2.71 0.54 21.44
C VAL A 277 1.48 0.50 20.53
N PRO A 278 1.04 1.66 20.01
CA PRO A 278 -0.06 1.71 19.07
C PRO A 278 0.37 1.15 17.71
N LYS A 279 -0.40 0.18 17.18
CA LYS A 279 -0.21 -0.36 15.83
C LYS A 279 -1.01 0.43 14.81
N ARG A 280 -2.28 0.73 15.12
CA ARG A 280 -3.21 1.44 14.22
C ARG A 280 -4.45 1.94 14.97
N TYR A 281 -5.10 2.96 14.43
CA TYR A 281 -6.48 3.30 14.77
C TYR A 281 -7.35 3.08 13.54
N GLY A 282 -8.29 2.13 13.60
CA GLY A 282 -9.02 1.72 12.40
C GLY A 282 -9.96 0.53 12.61
N ALA A 283 -10.44 -0.05 11.50
CA ALA A 283 -11.40 -1.15 11.53
C ALA A 283 -10.83 -2.40 12.22
N GLY A 284 -11.63 -3.10 13.04
CA GLY A 284 -11.25 -4.37 13.62
C GLY A 284 -11.01 -5.45 12.55
N VAL A 285 -9.95 -6.24 12.70
CA VAL A 285 -9.58 -7.30 11.75
C VAL A 285 -10.13 -8.68 12.15
N LEU A 286 -10.42 -8.88 13.43
CA LEU A 286 -10.96 -10.14 13.95
C LEU A 286 -12.48 -10.20 13.80
N LYS A 287 -13.03 -11.40 13.65
CA LYS A 287 -14.47 -11.64 13.41
C LYS A 287 -15.39 -10.94 14.43
N HIS A 288 -15.01 -10.90 15.70
CA HIS A 288 -15.78 -10.26 16.77
C HIS A 288 -15.61 -8.73 16.82
N HIS A 289 -14.66 -8.18 16.06
CA HIS A 289 -14.39 -6.75 15.94
C HIS A 289 -14.81 -6.16 14.58
N LEU A 290 -15.36 -7.00 13.68
CA LEU A 290 -15.86 -6.54 12.38
C LEU A 290 -16.92 -5.46 12.56
N GLY A 291 -16.77 -4.36 11.83
CA GLY A 291 -17.67 -3.20 11.89
C GLY A 291 -17.30 -2.16 12.96
N TYR A 292 -16.47 -2.51 13.94
CA TYR A 292 -15.97 -1.54 14.93
C TYR A 292 -14.70 -0.85 14.43
N LYS A 293 -14.52 0.42 14.82
CA LYS A 293 -13.22 1.11 14.71
C LYS A 293 -12.69 1.42 16.11
N GLY A 294 -11.39 1.28 16.29
CA GLY A 294 -10.76 1.39 17.59
C GLY A 294 -9.25 1.41 17.52
N LEU A 295 -8.62 1.37 18.68
CA LEU A 295 -7.17 1.38 18.83
C LEU A 295 -6.66 -0.07 18.89
N ALA A 296 -5.82 -0.45 17.93
CA ALA A 296 -5.05 -1.69 18.01
C ALA A 296 -3.67 -1.38 18.60
N VAL A 297 -3.26 -2.18 19.57
CA VAL A 297 -1.96 -2.09 20.23
C VAL A 297 -1.22 -3.42 20.13
N MET A 298 0.09 -3.38 20.17
CA MET A 298 0.96 -4.56 20.19
C MET A 298 2.02 -4.41 21.27
N ASN A 299 2.70 -5.48 21.63
CA ASN A 299 3.80 -5.46 22.59
C ASN A 299 5.12 -5.90 21.92
N ASP A 300 6.05 -4.96 21.78
CA ASP A 300 7.36 -5.17 21.17
C ASP A 300 8.45 -5.53 22.19
N GLY A 301 8.09 -5.62 23.47
CA GLY A 301 9.02 -5.85 24.58
C GLY A 301 8.82 -7.20 25.26
N THR A 302 9.19 -7.26 26.54
CA THR A 302 8.87 -8.42 27.40
C THR A 302 7.35 -8.51 27.64
N PRO A 303 6.79 -9.66 28.07
CA PRO A 303 5.36 -9.78 28.35
C PRO A 303 4.80 -8.64 29.22
N ALA A 304 3.70 -8.04 28.76
CA ALA A 304 2.94 -7.03 29.48
C ALA A 304 1.74 -7.70 30.16
N TYR A 305 1.44 -7.28 31.39
CA TYR A 305 0.33 -7.77 32.19
C TYR A 305 -0.59 -6.61 32.57
N ASP A 306 -1.87 -6.93 32.75
CA ASP A 306 -2.92 -5.99 33.15
C ASP A 306 -2.95 -4.74 32.26
N VAL A 307 -2.90 -4.96 30.94
CA VAL A 307 -2.92 -3.87 29.97
C VAL A 307 -4.31 -3.24 29.98
N SER A 308 -4.39 -1.95 30.23
CA SER A 308 -5.65 -1.22 30.19
C SER A 308 -5.53 0.09 29.40
N VAL A 309 -6.59 0.42 28.66
CA VAL A 309 -6.75 1.68 27.97
C VAL A 309 -7.79 2.52 28.69
N SER A 310 -7.43 3.76 29.05
CA SER A 310 -8.39 4.64 29.73
C SER A 310 -9.27 5.39 28.73
N ASN A 311 -10.50 5.67 29.15
CA ASN A 311 -11.38 6.60 28.45
C ASN A 311 -10.78 8.02 28.51
N VAL A 312 -10.98 8.80 27.45
CA VAL A 312 -10.35 10.13 27.32
C VAL A 312 -11.41 11.18 27.05
N ALA A 313 -11.38 12.29 27.79
CA ALA A 313 -12.25 13.43 27.50
C ALA A 313 -11.89 14.04 26.13
N LEU A 314 -12.88 14.24 25.28
CA LEU A 314 -12.76 14.94 24.00
C LEU A 314 -13.38 16.33 24.18
N GLY A 315 -12.55 17.29 24.57
CA GLY A 315 -13.01 18.63 24.94
C GLY A 315 -13.95 18.60 26.16
N SER A 316 -14.93 19.51 26.18
CA SER A 316 -15.85 19.66 27.32
C SER A 316 -17.16 18.86 27.19
N ARG A 317 -17.41 18.24 26.03
CA ARG A 317 -18.75 17.75 25.65
C ARG A 317 -18.84 16.26 25.33
N ALA A 318 -17.69 15.61 25.10
CA ALA A 318 -17.66 14.21 24.73
C ALA A 318 -16.51 13.46 25.42
N THR A 319 -16.60 12.14 25.40
CA THR A 319 -15.57 11.22 25.89
C THR A 319 -15.33 10.14 24.83
N LEU A 320 -14.08 9.87 24.50
CA LEU A 320 -13.67 8.70 23.75
C LEU A 320 -13.65 7.51 24.70
N VAL A 321 -14.59 6.60 24.51
CA VAL A 321 -14.80 5.41 25.34
C VAL A 321 -14.28 4.18 24.63
N PHE A 322 -13.45 3.40 25.32
CA PHE A 322 -12.94 2.12 24.83
C PHE A 322 -13.71 0.96 25.47
N GLN A 323 -14.42 0.17 24.66
CA GLN A 323 -15.11 -1.02 25.15
C GLN A 323 -14.12 -2.17 25.35
N GLY A 324 -14.27 -2.91 26.46
CA GLY A 324 -13.36 -4.01 26.78
C GLY A 324 -11.92 -3.52 26.96
N GLY A 325 -11.73 -2.33 27.56
CA GLY A 325 -10.45 -1.64 27.68
C GLY A 325 -9.42 -2.30 28.59
N HIS A 326 -9.46 -3.62 28.74
CA HIS A 326 -8.54 -4.41 29.57
C HIS A 326 -8.13 -5.70 28.84
N THR A 327 -6.87 -6.08 29.00
CA THR A 327 -6.27 -7.30 28.48
C THR A 327 -5.32 -7.86 29.53
N GLU A 328 -5.60 -9.07 30.04
CA GLU A 328 -4.85 -9.67 31.15
C GLU A 328 -3.35 -9.81 30.84
N ARG A 329 -3.04 -10.20 29.60
CA ARG A 329 -1.68 -10.43 29.14
C ARG A 329 -1.56 -10.11 27.65
N LEU A 330 -0.50 -9.40 27.30
CA LEU A 330 -0.13 -9.11 25.92
C LEU A 330 1.35 -9.43 25.70
N THR A 331 1.62 -10.32 24.77
CA THR A 331 2.97 -10.75 24.36
C THR A 331 3.22 -10.43 22.90
N GLN A 332 4.48 -10.52 22.49
CA GLN A 332 4.86 -10.34 21.09
C GLN A 332 4.20 -11.37 20.14
N ALA A 333 3.81 -12.55 20.65
CA ALA A 333 3.19 -13.60 19.85
C ALA A 333 1.69 -13.37 19.57
N ASP A 334 1.04 -12.46 20.30
CA ASP A 334 -0.41 -12.24 20.22
C ASP A 334 -0.82 -11.31 19.05
N ASP A 335 0.16 -10.78 18.29
CA ASP A 335 0.04 -9.84 17.17
C ASP A 335 -0.59 -8.47 17.52
N GLU A 336 -1.85 -8.43 17.96
CA GLU A 336 -2.50 -7.21 18.45
C GLU A 336 -3.61 -7.46 19.49
N ALA A 337 -3.70 -6.56 20.47
CA ALA A 337 -4.93 -6.35 21.24
C ALA A 337 -5.70 -5.19 20.62
N PHE A 338 -7.02 -5.36 20.42
CA PHE A 338 -7.87 -4.36 19.80
C PHE A 338 -8.92 -3.85 20.79
N TYR A 339 -8.99 -2.53 20.94
CA TYR A 339 -9.93 -1.84 21.81
C TYR A 339 -10.93 -1.02 20.97
N PRO A 340 -12.15 -1.52 20.75
CA PRO A 340 -13.21 -0.78 20.07
C PRO A 340 -13.48 0.58 20.73
N ALA A 341 -13.58 1.63 19.94
CA ALA A 341 -13.76 2.99 20.44
C ALA A 341 -15.10 3.60 20.00
N PHE A 342 -15.67 4.45 20.86
CA PHE A 342 -16.91 5.18 20.61
C PHE A 342 -16.81 6.58 21.19
N ILE A 343 -17.44 7.55 20.55
CA ILE A 343 -17.53 8.92 21.05
C ILE A 343 -18.84 9.01 21.81
N GLN A 344 -18.77 9.12 23.13
CA GLN A 344 -19.93 9.34 23.98
C GLN A 344 -20.11 10.85 24.19
N ALA A 345 -21.13 11.44 23.58
CA ALA A 345 -21.52 12.83 23.81
C ALA A 345 -22.85 12.92 24.57
N ARG A 346 -23.13 14.07 25.19
CA ARG A 346 -24.32 14.29 26.05
C ARG A 346 -25.67 14.05 25.37
N LEU A 347 -25.76 14.16 24.04
CA LEU A 347 -27.00 14.07 23.26
C LEU A 347 -27.05 12.87 22.31
N GLY A 348 -26.12 11.92 22.44
CA GLY A 348 -26.01 10.75 21.58
C GLY A 348 -24.56 10.38 21.32
N GLY A 349 -24.28 9.08 21.20
CA GLY A 349 -22.94 8.58 20.87
C GLY A 349 -22.75 8.37 19.38
N THR A 350 -21.51 8.46 18.89
CA THR A 350 -21.13 8.06 17.53
C THR A 350 -20.04 7.00 17.57
N PHE A 351 -19.92 6.21 16.50
CA PHE A 351 -18.89 5.17 16.40
C PHE A 351 -17.49 5.80 16.31
N GLY A 352 -16.46 5.09 16.78
CA GLY A 352 -15.07 5.56 16.77
C GLY A 352 -14.53 5.93 15.38
N ALA A 353 -15.21 5.54 14.30
CA ALA A 353 -14.93 5.99 12.94
C ALA A 353 -15.10 7.50 12.72
N ALA A 354 -15.92 8.16 13.54
CA ALA A 354 -16.17 9.59 13.48
C ALA A 354 -15.11 10.43 14.21
N LEU A 355 -14.11 9.82 14.85
CA LEU A 355 -13.14 10.54 15.68
C LEU A 355 -12.40 11.64 14.93
N ALA A 356 -11.90 11.37 13.71
CA ALA A 356 -11.21 12.38 12.91
C ALA A 356 -12.12 13.58 12.59
N SER A 357 -13.36 13.32 12.17
CA SER A 357 -14.34 14.37 11.88
C SER A 357 -14.72 15.17 13.13
N PHE A 358 -14.91 14.48 14.26
CA PHE A 358 -15.19 15.11 15.55
C PHE A 358 -14.04 16.01 16.01
N MET A 359 -12.79 15.56 15.87
CA MET A 359 -11.62 16.37 16.17
C MET A 359 -11.54 17.61 15.28
N VAL A 360 -11.95 17.53 14.01
CA VAL A 360 -12.05 18.71 13.14
C VAL A 360 -13.13 19.67 13.61
N GLU A 361 -14.33 19.16 13.94
CA GLU A 361 -15.47 19.96 14.40
C GLU A 361 -15.17 20.70 15.71
N GLU A 362 -14.55 20.04 16.68
CA GLU A 362 -14.22 20.61 17.98
C GLU A 362 -12.85 21.32 18.00
N GLY A 363 -12.16 21.42 16.86
CA GLY A 363 -10.84 22.07 16.78
C GLY A 363 -9.74 21.37 17.60
N ILE A 364 -9.87 20.06 17.82
CA ILE A 364 -8.91 19.25 18.57
C ILE A 364 -7.79 18.81 17.62
N GLU A 365 -6.54 19.21 17.91
CA GLU A 365 -5.39 18.80 17.11
C GLU A 365 -4.94 17.37 17.41
N THR A 366 -4.85 17.05 18.71
CA THR A 366 -4.34 15.77 19.21
C THR A 366 -5.14 15.31 20.42
N VAL A 367 -5.46 14.01 20.47
CA VAL A 367 -6.04 13.31 21.62
C VAL A 367 -4.98 12.37 22.20
N THR A 368 -4.73 12.42 23.50
CA THR A 368 -3.78 11.50 24.16
C THR A 368 -4.52 10.40 24.90
N VAL A 369 -4.29 9.15 24.51
CA VAL A 369 -4.89 7.94 25.08
C VAL A 369 -3.85 7.23 25.94
N PRO A 370 -4.03 7.17 27.27
CA PRO A 370 -3.08 6.47 28.13
C PRO A 370 -3.36 4.96 28.13
N LEU A 371 -2.28 4.19 27.94
CA LEU A 371 -2.24 2.74 28.11
C LEU A 371 -1.40 2.44 29.36
N THR A 372 -1.97 1.78 30.36
CA THR A 372 -1.26 1.38 31.58
C THR A 372 -1.08 -0.13 31.61
N TYR A 373 0.06 -0.60 32.09
CA TYR A 373 0.40 -2.02 32.16
C TYR A 373 1.57 -2.24 33.13
N ARG A 374 1.80 -3.49 33.51
CA ARG A 374 2.95 -3.87 34.34
C ARG A 374 3.78 -4.98 33.72
N ASP A 375 5.02 -5.10 34.18
CA ASP A 375 5.88 -6.24 33.87
C ASP A 375 5.71 -7.40 34.87
N GLN A 376 6.46 -8.48 34.65
CA GLN A 376 6.47 -9.65 35.52
C GLN A 376 6.98 -9.34 36.94
N GLU A 377 7.78 -8.28 37.09
CA GLU A 377 8.31 -7.79 38.38
C GLU A 377 7.35 -6.79 39.06
N SER A 378 6.14 -6.62 38.51
CA SER A 378 5.11 -5.68 38.98
C SER A 378 5.53 -4.21 38.98
N ARG A 379 6.48 -3.84 38.12
CA ARG A 379 6.76 -2.44 37.81
C ARG A 379 5.73 -1.94 36.81
N TRP A 380 5.19 -0.75 37.05
CA TRP A 380 4.13 -0.16 36.25
C TRP A 380 4.68 0.83 35.23
N TYR A 381 4.07 0.80 34.06
CA TYR A 381 4.42 1.64 32.92
C TYR A 381 3.15 2.24 32.33
N GLN A 382 3.33 3.38 31.68
CA GLN A 382 2.29 4.02 30.89
C GLN A 382 2.84 4.38 29.51
N THR A 383 2.12 4.00 28.46
CA THR A 383 2.32 4.52 27.10
C THR A 383 1.22 5.54 26.82
N ASP A 384 1.60 6.80 26.62
CA ASP A 384 0.71 7.84 26.14
C ASP A 384 0.68 7.79 24.61
N VAL A 385 -0.46 7.38 24.04
CA VAL A 385 -0.69 7.32 22.59
C VAL A 385 -1.31 8.63 22.12
N ALA A 386 -0.60 9.37 21.27
CA ALA A 386 -1.10 10.59 20.65
C ALA A 386 -1.79 10.26 19.32
N LEU A 387 -3.10 10.52 19.25
CA LEU A 387 -3.90 10.47 18.03
C LEU A 387 -4.01 11.88 17.46
N SER A 388 -3.28 12.17 16.39
CA SER A 388 -3.24 13.50 15.76
C SER A 388 -3.95 13.49 14.42
N ARG A 389 -4.60 14.61 14.05
CA ARG A 389 -5.22 14.73 12.72
C ARG A 389 -4.17 14.65 11.63
N ASP A 390 -4.45 13.87 10.59
CA ASP A 390 -3.61 13.74 9.40
C ASP A 390 -4.49 13.49 8.17
N VAL A 391 -4.64 14.52 7.35
CA VAL A 391 -5.51 14.51 6.16
C VAL A 391 -4.95 13.67 5.01
N GLU A 392 -3.65 13.36 5.02
CA GLU A 392 -2.99 12.58 3.97
C GLU A 392 -3.12 11.07 4.20
N LYS A 393 -3.50 10.66 5.42
CA LYS A 393 -3.61 9.26 5.80
C LYS A 393 -5.03 8.73 5.61
N SER A 394 -5.15 7.54 5.03
CA SER A 394 -6.41 6.80 5.00
C SER A 394 -6.92 6.56 6.44
N GLY A 395 -8.03 7.20 6.79
CA GLY A 395 -8.60 7.20 8.15
C GLY A 395 -8.40 8.49 8.96
N GLY A 396 -7.64 9.46 8.44
CA GLY A 396 -7.58 10.82 8.99
C GLY A 396 -6.74 11.01 10.26
N LEU A 397 -6.07 9.96 10.75
CA LEU A 397 -5.38 9.97 12.06
C LEU A 397 -3.96 9.39 12.00
N ARG A 398 -2.99 10.19 12.41
CA ARG A 398 -1.62 9.79 12.72
C ARG A 398 -1.53 9.33 14.18
N LEU A 399 -0.67 8.35 14.44
CA LEU A 399 -0.42 7.83 15.77
C LEU A 399 1.05 8.07 16.11
N ASP A 400 1.32 8.64 17.27
CA ASP A 400 2.63 8.75 17.89
C ASP A 400 2.51 8.26 19.35
N TRP A 401 3.62 7.99 20.04
CA TRP A 401 3.56 7.53 21.43
C TRP A 401 4.81 7.85 22.24
N LYS A 402 4.64 7.90 23.57
CA LYS A 402 5.73 8.03 24.55
C LYS A 402 5.47 7.15 25.76
N GLN A 403 6.49 6.42 26.18
CA GLN A 403 6.43 5.56 27.36
C GLN A 403 7.11 6.23 28.57
N ARG A 404 6.56 5.99 29.77
CA ARG A 404 7.18 6.34 31.06
C ARG A 404 6.90 5.26 32.11
N ALA A 405 7.74 5.20 33.14
CA ALA A 405 7.44 4.45 34.35
C ALA A 405 6.46 5.26 35.20
N ILE A 406 5.53 4.59 35.84
CA ILE A 406 4.56 5.20 36.76
C ILE A 406 4.58 4.43 38.09
N PRO A 407 4.18 5.07 39.21
CA PRO A 407 3.87 4.31 40.41
C PRO A 407 2.74 3.32 40.12
N ALA A 408 2.63 2.26 40.94
CA ALA A 408 1.47 1.37 40.88
C ALA A 408 0.20 2.22 40.99
N PRO A 409 -0.79 2.03 40.09
CA PRO A 409 -2.05 2.73 40.18
C PRO A 409 -2.65 2.40 41.55
N THR A 410 -2.80 3.43 42.38
CA THR A 410 -3.59 3.33 43.60
C THR A 410 -4.96 2.85 43.15
N SER A 411 -5.40 1.68 43.62
CA SER A 411 -6.65 1.04 43.20
C SER A 411 -7.73 2.11 42.99
N LEU A 412 -8.13 2.32 41.74
CA LEU A 412 -9.30 3.14 41.45
C LEU A 412 -10.48 2.42 42.10
N ASP A 413 -11.19 3.11 42.98
CA ASP A 413 -12.46 2.65 43.53
C ASP A 413 -13.35 2.14 42.37
N PRO A 414 -13.98 0.96 42.54
CA PRO A 414 -14.72 0.25 41.49
C PRO A 414 -15.88 1.03 40.88
#